data_AF-A0A8S3YXI1-F1
#
_entry.id   AF-A0A8S3YXI1-F1
#
_cell.length_a   1.000
_cell.length_b   1.000
_cell.length_c   1.000
_cell.angle_alpha   90.00
_cell.angle_beta   90.00
_cell.angle_gamma   90.00
#
_symmetry.space_group_name_H-M   'P 1'
#
loop_
_entity.id
_entity.type
_entity.pdbx_description
1 polymer ?
#
loop_
_entity_poly.entity_id
_entity_poly.type
_entity_poly.pdbx_seq_one_letter_code
_entity_poly.pdbx_strand_id
1 'polypeptide(L)'
;SMRIDKVANFPFPTPPDDEQIKAAESLLISLGALQKVGSSSNRFKALKKVKSPVISDLGMSMASFPVAPRYAKMLILARKYKVLPYVVALVAALSVDEIFVDSIQPSDVAENKEKLQIFKEKLSVFRSKLAGNFLLLGDMMILLTAVGACEAEGCSPEFCTQLGVRFKAMREIRKLRIQLTNAANVVFQDDSLVVDPKLPPPSDEQALILRKVVLGGLADHVA
;
A
#
# COMPACT_ATOMS: atom_id res chain seq x y z
N SER A 1 -2.29 19.95 3.97
CA SER A 1 -0.88 20.21 4.32
C SER A 1 -0.40 21.62 3.91
N MET A 2 -0.58 22.14 2.68
CA MET A 2 0.01 23.46 2.31
C MET A 2 -0.98 24.55 1.83
N ARG A 3 -2.30 24.30 1.83
CA ARG A 3 -3.35 25.25 1.36
C ARG A 3 -3.06 25.86 -0.03
N ILE A 4 -2.51 25.06 -0.93
CA ILE A 4 -2.31 25.44 -2.33
C ILE A 4 -3.57 25.05 -3.09
N ASP A 5 -4.30 26.05 -3.58
CA ASP A 5 -5.55 25.84 -4.28
C ASP A 5 -5.32 25.33 -5.70
N LYS A 6 -4.44 25.96 -6.47
CA LYS A 6 -4.19 25.58 -7.87
C LYS A 6 -2.75 25.09 -8.06
N VAL A 7 -2.59 23.78 -8.18
CA VAL A 7 -1.30 23.12 -8.38
C VAL A 7 -0.59 23.62 -9.64
N ALA A 8 -1.33 23.90 -10.72
CA ALA A 8 -0.76 24.43 -11.96
C ALA A 8 -0.10 25.82 -11.83
N ASN A 9 -0.44 26.59 -10.78
CA ASN A 9 0.19 27.88 -10.53
C ASN A 9 1.37 27.77 -9.54
N PHE A 10 1.70 26.57 -9.08
CA PHE A 10 2.81 26.37 -8.14
C PHE A 10 4.14 26.53 -8.89
N PRO A 11 5.12 27.28 -8.34
CA PRO A 11 6.38 27.57 -9.01
C PRO A 11 7.34 26.37 -8.94
N PHE A 12 7.09 25.36 -9.77
CA PHE A 12 7.99 24.22 -9.92
C PHE A 12 9.27 24.62 -10.67
N PRO A 13 10.46 24.12 -10.26
CA PRO A 13 11.68 24.24 -11.07
C PRO A 13 11.50 23.64 -12.48
N THR A 14 10.81 22.49 -12.54
CA THR A 14 10.34 21.86 -13.78
C THR A 14 8.89 21.45 -13.54
N PRO A 15 7.90 22.10 -14.19
CA PRO A 15 6.50 21.76 -13.98
C PRO A 15 6.20 20.35 -14.50
N PRO A 16 5.40 19.55 -13.77
CA PRO A 16 4.91 18.28 -14.28
C PRO A 16 3.92 18.53 -15.44
N ASP A 17 3.69 17.49 -16.24
CA ASP A 17 2.76 17.58 -17.36
C ASP A 17 1.30 17.74 -16.88
N ASP A 18 0.49 18.46 -17.67
CA ASP A 18 -0.90 18.74 -17.33
C ASP A 18 -1.73 17.46 -17.21
N GLU A 19 -1.42 16.42 -17.98
CA GLU A 19 -2.08 15.12 -17.88
C GLU A 19 -1.79 14.43 -16.55
N GLN A 20 -0.55 14.54 -16.06
CA GLN A 20 -0.15 13.98 -14.76
C GLN A 20 -0.84 14.69 -13.59
N ILE A 21 -0.99 16.02 -13.66
CA ILE A 21 -1.73 16.79 -12.65
C ILE A 21 -3.20 16.35 -12.62
N LYS A 22 -3.85 16.23 -13.79
CA LYS A 22 -5.25 15.77 -13.89
C LYS A 22 -5.41 14.33 -13.40
N ALA A 23 -4.48 13.44 -13.74
CA ALA A 23 -4.50 12.05 -13.28
C ALA A 23 -4.36 11.96 -11.75
N ALA A 24 -3.44 12.73 -11.17
CA ALA A 24 -3.25 12.80 -9.72
C ALA A 24 -4.50 13.36 -9.01
N GLU A 25 -5.13 14.39 -9.57
CA GLU A 25 -6.38 14.95 -9.04
C GLU A 25 -7.51 13.91 -9.08
N SER A 26 -7.69 13.23 -10.21
CA SER A 26 -8.70 12.17 -10.38
C SER A 26 -8.51 11.04 -9.37
N LEU A 27 -7.25 10.58 -9.19
CA LEU A 27 -6.89 9.56 -8.20
C LEU A 27 -7.19 10.02 -6.77
N LEU A 28 -6.79 11.23 -6.39
CA LEU A 28 -7.02 11.72 -5.03
C LEU A 28 -8.51 11.91 -4.73
N ILE A 29 -9.32 12.24 -5.75
CA ILE A 29 -10.78 12.28 -5.62
C ILE A 29 -11.37 10.87 -5.50
N SER A 30 -10.92 9.89 -6.29
CA SER A 30 -11.40 8.50 -6.17
C SER A 30 -11.02 7.87 -4.83
N LEU A 31 -9.88 8.26 -4.27
CA LEU A 31 -9.46 7.87 -2.93
C LEU A 31 -10.27 8.59 -1.83
N GLY A 32 -10.97 9.68 -2.14
CA GLY A 32 -11.71 10.49 -1.17
C GLY A 32 -10.83 11.47 -0.39
N ALA A 33 -9.57 11.64 -0.79
CA ALA A 33 -8.63 12.61 -0.21
C ALA A 33 -8.96 14.06 -0.62
N LEU A 34 -9.62 14.22 -1.77
CA LEU A 34 -10.06 15.50 -2.32
C LEU A 34 -11.58 15.48 -2.55
N GLN A 35 -12.24 16.59 -2.23
CA GLN A 35 -13.67 16.82 -2.49
C GLN A 35 -13.85 17.81 -3.64
N LYS A 36 -14.69 17.45 -4.61
CA LYS A 36 -15.11 18.37 -5.68
C LYS A 36 -16.05 19.43 -5.11
N VAL A 37 -15.62 20.70 -5.15
CA VAL A 37 -16.43 21.84 -4.70
C VAL A 37 -17.53 22.10 -5.74
N GLY A 38 -18.70 21.48 -5.55
CA GLY A 38 -19.85 21.64 -6.45
C GLY A 38 -20.95 20.58 -6.35
N SER A 39 -20.78 19.52 -5.56
CA SER A 39 -21.77 18.42 -5.49
C SER A 39 -22.88 18.60 -4.46
N SER A 40 -22.82 19.63 -3.60
CA SER A 40 -23.88 19.91 -2.62
C SER A 40 -24.85 20.98 -3.13
N SER A 41 -25.98 20.51 -3.65
CA SER A 41 -27.33 21.02 -3.35
C SER A 41 -27.63 22.52 -3.37
N ASN A 42 -27.05 23.33 -4.26
CA ASN A 42 -27.61 24.66 -4.54
C ASN A 42 -27.96 24.85 -6.02
N ARG A 43 -29.28 24.86 -6.28
CA ARG A 43 -29.94 25.08 -7.59
C ARG A 43 -29.70 26.46 -8.22
N PHE A 44 -28.86 27.30 -7.62
CA PHE A 44 -28.53 28.62 -8.15
C PHE A 44 -27.17 28.58 -8.85
N LYS A 45 -27.22 28.34 -10.16
CA LYS A 45 -26.15 28.63 -11.12
C LYS A 45 -25.81 30.12 -11.06
N ALA A 46 -24.60 30.47 -10.64
CA ALA A 46 -23.94 31.70 -11.07
C ALA A 46 -22.41 31.56 -10.91
N LEU A 47 -21.71 31.79 -12.03
CA LEU A 47 -20.25 31.92 -12.20
C LEU A 47 -19.43 30.61 -12.20
N LYS A 48 -19.16 30.11 -13.41
CA LYS A 48 -18.09 29.17 -13.77
C LYS A 48 -16.72 29.74 -13.34
N LYS A 49 -16.36 29.60 -12.08
CA LYS A 49 -14.96 29.48 -11.66
C LYS A 49 -14.79 28.01 -11.32
N VAL A 50 -13.96 27.30 -12.07
CA VAL A 50 -13.53 25.95 -11.71
C VAL A 50 -12.85 26.08 -10.35
N LYS A 51 -13.61 25.84 -9.28
CA LYS A 51 -13.06 25.85 -7.92
C LYS A 51 -12.21 24.59 -7.81
N SER A 52 -10.96 24.79 -7.42
CA SER A 52 -10.05 23.71 -7.11
C SER A 52 -10.65 22.77 -6.07
N PRO A 53 -10.35 21.47 -6.15
CA PRO A 53 -10.80 20.52 -5.13
C PRO A 53 -10.16 20.85 -3.79
N VAL A 54 -10.94 20.67 -2.71
CA VAL A 54 -10.49 20.94 -1.35
C VAL A 54 -10.10 19.63 -0.68
N ILE A 55 -9.02 19.66 0.11
CA ILE A 55 -8.57 18.50 0.89
C ILE A 55 -9.63 18.11 1.94
N SER A 56 -9.95 16.82 2.01
CA SER A 56 -10.86 16.28 3.02
C SER A 56 -10.13 15.98 4.34
N ASP A 57 -10.86 15.73 5.43
CA ASP A 57 -10.27 15.27 6.70
C ASP A 57 -9.52 13.93 6.55
N LEU A 58 -10.07 13.05 5.69
CA LEU A 58 -9.39 11.83 5.27
C LEU A 58 -8.08 12.16 4.57
N GLY A 59 -8.09 13.09 3.61
CA GLY A 59 -6.90 13.54 2.89
C GLY A 59 -5.84 14.17 3.80
N MET A 60 -6.25 14.91 4.84
CA MET A 60 -5.33 15.45 5.84
C MET A 60 -4.67 14.33 6.65
N SER A 61 -5.44 13.32 7.06
CA SER A 61 -4.91 12.14 7.74
C SER A 61 -3.95 11.35 6.83
N MET A 62 -4.31 11.17 5.55
CA MET A 62 -3.47 10.48 4.56
C MET A 62 -2.12 11.18 4.37
N ALA A 63 -2.11 12.52 4.33
CA ALA A 63 -0.91 13.32 4.14
C ALA A 63 0.10 13.22 5.30
N SER A 64 -0.29 12.63 6.43
CA SER A 64 0.60 12.42 7.59
C SER A 64 1.45 11.15 7.46
N PHE A 65 1.12 10.25 6.54
CA PHE A 65 1.87 9.02 6.31
C PHE A 65 2.95 9.19 5.23
N PRO A 66 4.18 8.68 5.44
CA PRO A 66 5.28 8.81 4.48
C PRO A 66 5.21 7.72 3.38
N VAL A 67 4.04 7.52 2.77
CA VAL A 67 3.80 6.53 1.71
C VAL A 67 2.88 7.09 0.64
N ALA A 68 2.78 6.39 -0.50
CA ALA A 68 1.85 6.77 -1.56
C ALA A 68 0.40 6.90 -1.05
N PRO A 69 -0.42 7.82 -1.61
CA PRO A 69 -1.80 8.05 -1.15
C PRO A 69 -2.66 6.79 -1.08
N ARG A 70 -2.47 5.84 -2.02
CA ARG A 70 -3.18 4.55 -2.04
C ARG A 70 -2.93 3.76 -0.76
N TYR A 71 -1.67 3.67 -0.35
CA TYR A 71 -1.25 2.94 0.84
C TYR A 71 -1.62 3.68 2.12
N ALA A 72 -1.55 5.02 2.11
CA ALA A 72 -2.04 5.84 3.22
C ALA A 72 -3.54 5.58 3.49
N LYS A 73 -4.35 5.48 2.43
CA LYS A 73 -5.78 5.11 2.55
C LYS A 73 -5.95 3.69 3.11
N MET A 74 -5.13 2.73 2.68
CA MET A 74 -5.16 1.37 3.25
C MET A 74 -4.89 1.38 4.75
N LEU A 75 -3.88 2.13 5.22
CA LEU A 75 -3.54 2.25 6.65
C LEU A 75 -4.68 2.83 7.47
N ILE A 76 -5.34 3.89 6.97
CA ILE A 76 -6.49 4.51 7.65
C ILE A 76 -7.68 3.55 7.72
N LEU A 77 -7.98 2.84 6.63
CA LEU A 77 -9.05 1.83 6.62
C LEU A 77 -8.72 0.65 7.54
N ALA A 78 -7.46 0.24 7.61
CA ALA A 78 -7.00 -0.86 8.45
C ALA A 78 -7.23 -0.60 9.94
N ARG A 79 -7.08 0.65 10.39
CA ARG A 79 -7.46 1.06 11.75
C ARG A 79 -8.94 0.79 12.01
N LYS A 80 -9.81 1.27 11.11
CA LYS A 80 -11.27 1.12 11.25
C LYS A 80 -11.71 -0.33 11.43
N TYR A 81 -11.06 -1.26 10.73
CA TYR A 81 -11.39 -2.69 10.79
C TYR A 81 -10.46 -3.52 11.70
N LYS A 82 -9.60 -2.87 12.52
CA LYS A 82 -8.71 -3.53 13.49
C LYS A 82 -7.75 -4.57 12.88
N VAL A 83 -7.28 -4.34 11.65
CA VAL A 83 -6.28 -5.19 10.95
C VAL A 83 -4.97 -4.45 10.65
N LEU A 84 -4.72 -3.36 11.38
CA LEU A 84 -3.62 -2.44 11.13
C LEU A 84 -2.22 -3.09 11.11
N PRO A 85 -1.84 -4.01 12.02
CA PRO A 85 -0.51 -4.63 11.99
C PRO A 85 -0.22 -5.40 10.68
N TYR A 86 -1.24 -6.09 10.15
CA TYR A 86 -1.14 -6.81 8.88
C TYR A 86 -0.98 -5.86 7.70
N VAL A 87 -1.74 -4.77 7.70
CA VAL A 87 -1.67 -3.77 6.61
C VAL A 87 -0.37 -2.98 6.67
N VAL A 88 0.17 -2.70 7.85
CA VAL A 88 1.52 -2.11 7.98
C VAL A 88 2.59 -3.02 7.37
N ALA A 89 2.54 -4.33 7.67
CA ALA A 89 3.47 -5.29 7.08
C ALA A 89 3.31 -5.39 5.55
N LEU A 90 2.06 -5.43 5.06
CA LEU A 90 1.75 -5.49 3.64
C LEU A 90 2.18 -4.21 2.89
N VAL A 91 1.87 -3.03 3.43
CA VAL A 91 2.26 -1.74 2.84
C VAL A 91 3.77 -1.58 2.84
N ALA A 92 4.46 -1.97 3.92
CA ALA A 92 5.92 -1.97 3.96
C ALA A 92 6.51 -2.90 2.88
N ALA A 93 5.93 -4.10 2.69
CA ALA A 93 6.33 -5.00 1.62
C ALA A 93 6.10 -4.40 0.23
N LEU A 94 4.92 -3.83 -0.03
CA LEU A 94 4.58 -3.20 -1.31
C LEU A 94 5.38 -1.92 -1.61
N SER A 95 6.01 -1.32 -0.60
CA SER A 95 6.84 -0.12 -0.75
C SER A 95 8.32 -0.44 -0.99
N VAL A 96 8.74 -1.70 -0.78
CA VAL A 96 10.11 -2.14 -1.04
C VAL A 96 10.14 -2.90 -2.36
N ASP A 97 10.97 -2.42 -3.27
CA ASP A 97 11.14 -3.06 -4.57
C ASP A 97 11.81 -4.44 -4.43
N GLU A 98 11.44 -5.37 -5.32
CA GLU A 98 12.12 -6.67 -5.52
C GLU A 98 12.39 -7.45 -4.22
N ILE A 99 11.32 -7.96 -3.60
CA ILE A 99 11.45 -8.76 -2.38
C ILE A 99 12.04 -10.14 -2.67
N PHE A 100 11.70 -10.74 -3.81
CA PHE A 100 12.14 -12.09 -4.14
C PHE A 100 13.45 -12.09 -4.96
N VAL A 101 14.34 -13.04 -4.67
CA VAL A 101 15.73 -13.09 -5.20
C VAL A 101 15.81 -13.21 -6.72
N ASP A 102 14.76 -13.74 -7.36
CA ASP A 102 14.71 -14.01 -8.80
C ASP A 102 13.54 -13.28 -9.49
N SER A 103 13.16 -12.07 -9.02
CA SER A 103 12.15 -11.26 -9.71
C SER A 103 12.67 -10.79 -11.07
N ILE A 104 12.29 -11.50 -12.13
CA ILE A 104 12.69 -11.16 -13.50
C ILE A 104 11.81 -9.99 -13.97
N GLN A 105 12.46 -8.90 -14.40
CA GLN A 105 11.80 -7.80 -15.08
C GLN A 105 11.09 -8.33 -16.33
N PRO A 106 9.87 -7.86 -16.67
CA PRO A 106 9.14 -8.33 -17.86
C PRO A 106 9.94 -8.26 -19.17
N SER A 107 10.92 -7.34 -19.26
CA SER A 107 11.84 -7.20 -20.39
C SER A 107 12.79 -8.38 -20.58
N ASP A 108 13.16 -9.07 -19.50
CA ASP A 108 14.28 -10.04 -19.48
C ASP A 108 13.79 -11.50 -19.43
N VAL A 109 12.48 -11.69 -19.59
CA VAL A 109 11.77 -12.97 -19.50
C VAL A 109 12.21 -13.95 -20.60
N ALA A 110 12.52 -13.43 -21.80
CA ALA A 110 12.91 -14.27 -22.93
C ALA A 110 14.26 -14.97 -22.72
N GLU A 111 15.20 -14.29 -22.07
CA GLU A 111 16.57 -14.78 -21.84
C GLU A 111 16.67 -15.64 -20.57
N ASN A 112 15.82 -15.39 -19.57
CA ASN A 112 15.91 -16.03 -18.24
C ASN A 112 14.76 -17.01 -17.94
N LYS A 113 14.30 -17.79 -18.93
CA LYS A 113 13.17 -18.73 -18.76
C LYS A 113 13.37 -19.75 -17.64
N GLU A 114 14.59 -20.28 -17.48
CA GLU A 114 14.90 -21.26 -16.43
C GLU A 114 14.75 -20.66 -15.02
N LYS A 115 15.28 -19.44 -14.80
CA LYS A 115 15.13 -18.73 -13.54
C LYS A 115 13.67 -18.40 -13.24
N LEU A 116 12.89 -18.05 -14.26
CA LEU A 116 11.45 -17.79 -14.12
C LEU A 116 10.70 -19.06 -13.68
N GLN A 117 11.10 -20.21 -14.21
CA GLN A 117 10.49 -21.50 -13.86
C GLN A 117 10.76 -21.86 -12.39
N ILE A 118 12.03 -21.72 -11.96
CA ILE A 118 12.43 -21.92 -10.56
C ILE A 118 11.67 -20.96 -9.63
N PHE A 119 11.54 -19.69 -10.02
CA PHE A 119 10.79 -18.70 -9.26
C PHE A 119 9.32 -19.08 -9.12
N LYS A 120 8.67 -19.51 -10.21
CA LYS A 120 7.28 -19.98 -10.20
C LYS A 120 7.10 -21.22 -9.33
N GLU A 121 8.04 -22.16 -9.35
CA GLU A 121 8.02 -23.34 -8.49
C GLU A 121 8.12 -22.98 -7.00
N LYS A 122 9.04 -22.07 -6.64
CA LYS A 122 9.16 -21.55 -5.27
C LYS A 122 7.86 -20.88 -4.81
N LEU A 123 7.28 -20.01 -5.65
CA LEU A 123 5.99 -19.37 -5.35
C LEU A 123 4.82 -20.35 -5.29
N SER A 124 4.86 -21.43 -6.08
CA SER A 124 3.84 -22.47 -6.08
C SER A 124 3.70 -23.13 -4.70
N VAL A 125 4.81 -23.30 -3.97
CA VAL A 125 4.81 -23.83 -2.60
C VAL A 125 4.09 -22.89 -1.61
N PHE A 126 4.20 -21.58 -1.80
CA PHE A 126 3.42 -20.63 -1.01
C PHE A 126 1.95 -20.69 -1.38
N ARG A 127 1.64 -20.72 -2.68
CA ARG A 127 0.27 -20.74 -3.19
C ARG A 127 -0.49 -22.01 -2.82
N SER A 128 0.18 -23.17 -2.81
CA SER A 128 -0.47 -24.45 -2.48
C SER A 128 -0.97 -24.53 -1.04
N LYS A 129 -0.42 -23.70 -0.15
CA LYS A 129 -0.85 -23.59 1.25
C LYS A 129 -1.98 -22.58 1.46
N LEU A 130 -2.35 -21.80 0.44
CA LEU A 130 -3.42 -20.81 0.53
C LEU A 130 -4.76 -21.45 0.17
N ALA A 131 -5.75 -21.28 1.04
CA ALA A 131 -7.14 -21.68 0.81
C ALA A 131 -8.09 -20.53 1.16
N GLY A 132 -9.35 -20.58 0.71
CA GLY A 132 -10.38 -19.61 1.13
C GLY A 132 -10.02 -18.14 0.81
N ASN A 133 -10.23 -17.24 1.78
CA ASN A 133 -9.97 -15.81 1.58
C ASN A 133 -8.48 -15.48 1.43
N PHE A 134 -7.59 -16.34 1.94
CA PHE A 134 -6.15 -16.20 1.75
C PHE A 134 -5.74 -16.33 0.28
N LEU A 135 -6.35 -17.27 -0.46
CA LEU A 135 -6.13 -17.43 -1.89
C LEU A 135 -6.71 -16.24 -2.68
N LEU A 136 -7.88 -15.73 -2.28
CA LEU A 136 -8.55 -14.61 -2.94
C LEU A 136 -7.88 -13.25 -2.69
N LEU A 137 -7.03 -13.14 -1.66
CA LEU A 137 -6.15 -11.98 -1.47
C LEU A 137 -4.93 -12.04 -2.42
N GLY A 138 -4.65 -13.21 -2.99
CA GLY A 138 -3.69 -13.40 -4.08
C GLY A 138 -2.24 -13.16 -3.66
N ASP A 139 -1.46 -12.52 -4.53
CA ASP A 139 -0.03 -12.27 -4.30
C ASP A 139 0.23 -11.37 -3.09
N MET A 140 -0.75 -10.54 -2.70
CA MET A 140 -0.68 -9.75 -1.46
C MET A 140 -0.58 -10.64 -0.22
N MET A 141 -1.23 -11.81 -0.22
CA MET A 141 -1.12 -12.78 0.87
C MET A 141 0.24 -13.46 0.88
N ILE A 142 0.82 -13.72 -0.29
CA ILE A 142 2.16 -14.30 -0.40
C ILE A 142 3.19 -13.33 0.19
N LEU A 143 3.11 -12.04 -0.15
CA LEU A 143 3.96 -10.99 0.42
C LEU A 143 3.83 -10.94 1.95
N LEU A 144 2.59 -10.92 2.46
CA LEU A 144 2.35 -10.88 3.90
C LEU A 144 2.89 -12.13 4.61
N THR A 145 2.72 -13.30 4.00
CA THR A 145 3.22 -14.59 4.52
C THR A 145 4.75 -14.62 4.55
N ALA A 146 5.40 -14.14 3.48
CA ALA A 146 6.85 -14.08 3.40
C ALA A 146 7.44 -13.16 4.47
N VAL A 147 6.83 -12.00 4.70
CA VAL A 147 7.24 -11.08 5.77
C VAL A 147 7.03 -11.70 7.15
N GLY A 148 5.84 -12.27 7.41
CA GLY A 148 5.54 -12.91 8.69
C GLY A 148 6.47 -14.07 9.00
N ALA A 149 6.75 -14.93 8.03
CA ALA A 149 7.66 -16.07 8.18
C ALA A 149 9.10 -15.62 8.46
N CYS A 150 9.63 -14.63 7.72
CA CYS A 150 11.00 -14.15 7.99
C CYS A 150 11.11 -13.53 9.37
N GLU A 151 10.13 -12.72 9.78
CA GLU A 151 10.15 -12.02 11.06
C GLU A 151 10.03 -13.00 12.25
N ALA A 152 9.20 -14.04 12.12
CA ALA A 152 9.05 -15.08 13.14
C ALA A 152 10.34 -15.85 13.42
N GLU A 153 11.12 -16.13 12.36
CA GLU A 153 12.43 -16.83 12.42
C GLU A 153 13.60 -15.87 12.71
N GLY A 154 13.33 -14.60 13.04
CA GLY A 154 14.37 -13.60 13.33
C GLY A 154 15.08 -13.03 12.10
N CYS A 155 14.72 -13.51 10.91
CA CYS A 155 15.15 -13.08 9.59
C CYS A 155 16.66 -13.24 9.38
N SER A 156 17.15 -14.48 9.54
CA SER A 156 18.54 -14.83 9.24
C SER A 156 18.81 -14.84 7.72
N PRO A 157 20.06 -14.58 7.28
CA PRO A 157 20.42 -14.65 5.87
C PRO A 157 20.14 -16.02 5.25
N GLU A 158 20.42 -17.10 5.99
CA GLU A 158 20.23 -18.47 5.52
C GLU A 158 18.75 -18.77 5.29
N PHE A 159 17.89 -18.33 6.21
CA PHE A 159 16.44 -18.49 6.08
C PHE A 159 15.87 -17.67 4.92
N CYS A 160 16.37 -16.44 4.73
CA CYS A 160 15.98 -15.61 3.58
C CYS A 160 16.26 -16.33 2.25
N THR A 161 17.45 -16.93 2.12
CA THR A 161 17.84 -17.69 0.92
C THR A 161 16.95 -18.92 0.71
N GLN A 162 16.61 -19.64 1.78
CA GLN A 162 15.70 -20.80 1.73
C GLN A 162 14.27 -20.39 1.32
N LEU A 163 13.77 -19.29 1.88
CA LEU A 163 12.44 -18.75 1.56
C LEU A 163 12.38 -18.12 0.15
N GLY A 164 13.54 -17.82 -0.44
CA GLY A 164 13.65 -17.14 -1.74
C GLY A 164 13.45 -15.63 -1.68
N VAL A 165 13.65 -15.02 -0.51
CA VAL A 165 13.53 -13.56 -0.29
C VAL A 165 14.89 -12.90 -0.10
N ARG A 166 14.99 -11.64 -0.49
CA ARG A 166 16.21 -10.84 -0.41
C ARG A 166 16.40 -10.31 1.01
N PHE A 167 17.47 -10.72 1.68
CA PHE A 167 17.78 -10.31 3.05
C PHE A 167 17.80 -8.78 3.25
N LYS A 168 18.38 -8.04 2.30
CA LYS A 168 18.41 -6.57 2.35
C LYS A 168 17.00 -5.95 2.30
N ALA A 169 16.14 -6.47 1.42
CA ALA A 169 14.75 -6.02 1.32
C ALA A 169 14.00 -6.30 2.63
N MET A 170 14.19 -7.49 3.23
CA MET A 170 13.56 -7.80 4.52
C MET A 170 13.99 -6.86 5.65
N ARG A 171 15.27 -6.48 5.70
CA ARG A 171 15.75 -5.47 6.68
C ARG A 171 15.12 -4.10 6.45
N GLU A 172 14.91 -3.72 5.20
CA GLU A 172 14.26 -2.47 4.83
C GLU A 172 12.78 -2.48 5.19
N ILE A 173 12.07 -3.58 4.89
CA ILE A 173 10.68 -3.81 5.31
C ILE A 173 10.56 -3.66 6.82
N ARG A 174 11.45 -4.29 7.61
CA ARG A 174 11.44 -4.14 9.07
C ARG A 174 11.57 -2.68 9.52
N LYS A 175 12.48 -1.91 8.90
CA LYS A 175 12.64 -0.47 9.19
C LYS A 175 11.39 0.33 8.82
N LEU A 176 10.80 0.07 7.65
CA LEU A 176 9.58 0.74 7.19
C LEU A 176 8.38 0.38 8.08
N ARG A 177 8.26 -0.87 8.54
CA ARG A 177 7.22 -1.26 9.51
C ARG A 177 7.32 -0.43 10.80
N ILE A 178 8.52 -0.23 11.31
CA ILE A 178 8.75 0.63 12.49
C ILE A 178 8.35 2.07 12.21
N GLN A 179 8.80 2.65 11.09
CA GLN A 179 8.44 4.02 10.72
C GLN A 179 6.93 4.22 10.54
N LEU A 180 6.26 3.29 9.86
CA LEU A 180 4.82 3.34 9.63
C LEU A 180 4.02 3.15 10.91
N THR A 181 4.48 2.31 11.82
CA THR A 181 3.85 2.13 13.13
C THR A 181 3.98 3.39 13.97
N ASN A 182 5.17 4.01 13.97
CA ASN A 182 5.38 5.29 14.65
C ASN A 182 4.51 6.40 14.06
N ALA A 183 4.44 6.50 12.73
CA ALA A 183 3.55 7.45 12.06
C ALA A 183 2.07 7.17 12.40
N ALA A 184 1.66 5.89 12.43
CA ALA A 184 0.32 5.50 12.83
C ALA A 184 0.01 5.91 14.26
N ASN A 185 0.91 5.70 15.22
CA ASN A 185 0.73 6.12 16.62
C ASN A 185 0.59 7.65 16.78
N VAL A 186 1.27 8.43 15.93
CA VAL A 186 1.13 9.90 15.92
C VAL A 186 -0.25 10.32 15.38
N VAL A 187 -0.73 9.66 14.33
CA VAL A 187 -2.04 9.96 13.72
C VAL A 187 -3.20 9.41 14.56
N PHE A 188 -2.98 8.28 15.23
CA PHE A 188 -3.97 7.51 15.98
C PHE A 188 -3.61 7.57 17.47
N GLN A 189 -3.92 8.69 18.11
CA GLN A 189 -3.56 8.99 19.51
C GLN A 189 -4.07 7.95 20.53
N ASP A 190 -5.06 7.14 20.18
CA ASP A 190 -5.68 6.14 21.07
C ASP A 190 -5.07 4.74 20.96
N ASP A 191 -4.32 4.44 19.90
CA ASP A 191 -3.79 3.10 19.64
C ASP A 191 -2.29 3.06 19.96
N SER A 192 -1.91 2.46 21.09
CA SER A 192 -0.50 2.19 21.40
C SER A 192 -0.02 0.96 20.60
N LEU A 193 0.18 1.12 19.29
CA LEU A 193 0.62 0.01 18.44
C LEU A 193 2.09 -0.26 18.67
N VAL A 194 2.40 -1.53 18.83
CA VAL A 194 3.77 -2.03 18.87
C VAL A 194 3.99 -2.91 17.65
N VAL A 195 5.16 -2.79 17.03
CA VAL A 195 5.58 -3.72 15.97
C VAL A 195 5.80 -5.08 16.62
N ASP A 196 4.81 -5.96 16.48
CA ASP A 196 4.97 -7.35 16.89
C ASP A 196 5.88 -8.09 15.90
N PRO A 197 7.06 -8.59 16.34
CA PRO A 197 7.93 -9.41 15.51
C PRO A 197 7.32 -10.77 15.17
N LYS A 198 6.42 -11.30 16.01
CA LYS A 198 5.80 -12.62 15.87
C LYS A 198 4.29 -12.51 15.62
N LEU A 199 3.92 -11.62 14.70
CA LEU A 199 2.53 -11.44 14.31
C LEU A 199 1.95 -12.78 13.79
N PRO A 200 0.90 -13.33 14.42
CA PRO A 200 0.31 -14.59 13.98
C PRO A 200 -0.34 -14.42 12.61
N PRO A 201 -0.47 -15.49 11.81
CA PRO A 201 -1.17 -15.41 10.53
C PRO A 201 -2.61 -14.91 10.74
N PRO A 202 -3.14 -14.08 9.82
CA PRO A 202 -4.50 -13.55 9.96
C PRO A 202 -5.54 -14.68 9.93
N SER A 203 -6.70 -14.47 10.57
CA SER A 203 -7.86 -15.37 10.40
C SER A 203 -8.48 -15.21 9.01
N ASP A 204 -9.34 -16.15 8.60
CA ASP A 204 -10.02 -16.08 7.30
C ASP A 204 -10.93 -14.83 7.20
N GLU A 205 -11.57 -14.44 8.30
CA GLU A 205 -12.33 -13.19 8.40
C GLU A 205 -11.44 -11.94 8.25
N GLN A 206 -10.27 -11.96 8.89
CA GLN A 206 -9.28 -10.88 8.73
C GLN A 206 -8.76 -10.83 7.30
N ALA A 207 -8.54 -11.96 6.63
CA ALA A 207 -8.16 -12.01 5.22
C ALA A 207 -9.25 -11.39 4.32
N LEU A 208 -10.53 -11.65 4.60
CA LEU A 208 -11.65 -10.99 3.90
C LEU A 208 -11.65 -9.47 4.12
N ILE A 209 -11.36 -9.00 5.33
CA ILE A 209 -11.23 -7.58 5.63
C ILE A 209 -10.02 -6.98 4.89
N LEU A 210 -8.87 -7.65 4.88
CA LEU A 210 -7.68 -7.21 4.18
C LEU A 210 -7.96 -7.00 2.68
N ARG A 211 -8.72 -7.90 2.05
CA ARG A 211 -9.17 -7.73 0.66
C ARG A 211 -9.97 -6.44 0.48
N LYS A 212 -10.91 -6.14 1.38
CA LYS A 212 -11.70 -4.90 1.35
C LYS A 212 -10.83 -3.66 1.53
N VAL A 213 -9.83 -3.72 2.41
CA VAL A 213 -8.87 -2.63 2.64
C VAL A 213 -8.03 -2.37 1.39
N VAL A 214 -7.48 -3.44 0.79
CA VAL A 214 -6.68 -3.36 -0.44
C VAL A 214 -7.51 -2.78 -1.59
N LEU A 215 -8.75 -3.27 -1.77
CA LEU A 215 -9.69 -2.72 -2.76
C LEU A 215 -9.98 -1.23 -2.52
N GLY A 216 -10.07 -0.81 -1.26
CA GLY A 216 -10.26 0.60 -0.91
C GLY A 216 -9.10 1.50 -1.35
N GLY A 217 -7.87 0.99 -1.35
CA GLY A 217 -6.66 1.70 -1.78
C GLY A 217 -6.37 1.60 -3.28
N LEU A 218 -6.76 0.52 -3.94
CA LEU A 218 -6.52 0.23 -5.37
C LEU A 218 -7.81 0.30 -6.19
N ALA A 219 -8.75 1.19 -5.82
CA ALA A 219 -10.09 1.26 -6.41
C ALA A 219 -10.11 1.52 -7.93
N ASP A 220 -9.05 2.11 -8.47
CA ASP A 220 -8.85 2.42 -9.89
C ASP A 220 -8.01 1.36 -10.64
N HIS A 221 -7.54 0.31 -9.96
CA HIS A 221 -6.87 -0.85 -10.56
C HIS A 221 -7.78 -2.10 -10.49
N VAL A 222 -8.98 -1.98 -11.07
CA VAL A 222 -9.94 -3.08 -11.19
C VAL A 222 -9.97 -3.53 -12.65
N ALA A 223 -9.80 -4.83 -12.87
CA ALA A 223 -9.84 -5.49 -14.18
C ALA A 223 -11.02 -6.44 -14.27
#